data_AF-A0A7X7R6M0-F1
#
_entry.id   AF-A0A7X7R6M0-F1
#
_cell.length_a   1.000
_cell.length_b   1.000
_cell.length_c   1.000
_cell.angle_alpha   90.00
_cell.angle_beta   90.00
_cell.angle_gamma   90.00
#
_symmetry.space_group_name_H-M   'P 1'
#
loop_
_entity.id
_entity.type
_entity.pdbx_description
1 polymer ?
#
loop_
_entity_poly.entity_id
_entity_poly.type
_entity_poly.pdbx_seq_one_letter_code
_entity_poly.pdbx_strand_id
1 'polypeptide(L)' 'MSAKDAAEYLGVSRQRVSQLIKVGKLKVIGNAIDYNSVVEYLSTRRNGRPLGSFKKRG' A
#
# COMPACT_ATOMS: atom_id res chain seq x y z
N MET A 1 -11.18 5.36 5.16
CA MET A 1 -10.44 4.87 6.36
C MET A 1 -9.31 5.83 6.72
N SER A 2 -8.75 5.75 7.93
CA SER A 2 -7.59 6.56 8.32
C SER A 2 -6.27 5.99 7.79
N ALA A 3 -5.22 6.80 7.78
CA ALA A 3 -3.87 6.34 7.42
C ALA A 3 -3.32 5.27 8.39
N LYS A 4 -3.83 5.21 9.62
CA LYS A 4 -3.46 4.18 10.59
C LYS A 4 -4.11 2.84 10.21
N ASP A 5 -5.40 2.85 9.93
CA ASP A 5 -6.14 1.63 9.53
C ASP A 5 -5.58 1.06 8.23
N ALA A 6 -5.28 1.92 7.26
CA ALA A 6 -4.64 1.50 6.01
C ALA A 6 -3.27 0.87 6.24
N ALA A 7 -2.48 1.41 7.18
CA ALA A 7 -1.16 0.89 7.53
C ALA A 7 -1.25 -0.50 8.16
N GLU A 8 -2.19 -0.69 9.10
CA GLU A 8 -2.45 -1.98 9.76
C GLU A 8 -2.97 -3.01 8.76
N TYR A 9 -3.97 -2.65 7.94
CA TYR A 9 -4.55 -3.53 6.92
C TYR A 9 -3.52 -3.95 5.87
N LEU A 10 -2.63 -3.04 5.47
CA LEU A 10 -1.57 -3.33 4.52
C LEU A 10 -0.35 -3.97 5.20
N GLY A 11 -0.21 -3.96 6.52
CA GLY A 11 1.02 -4.42 7.20
C GLY A 11 2.25 -3.61 6.80
N VAL A 12 2.12 -2.29 6.65
CA VAL A 12 3.21 -1.37 6.27
C VAL A 12 3.24 -0.15 7.20
N SER A 13 4.32 0.64 7.17
CA SER A 13 4.41 1.86 7.99
C SER A 13 3.47 2.97 7.49
N ARG A 14 3.06 3.88 8.39
CA ARG A 14 2.28 5.08 8.01
C ARG A 14 3.02 5.97 7.00
N GLN A 15 4.35 6.03 7.07
CA GLN A 15 5.17 6.69 6.06
C GLN A 15 5.04 6.03 4.69
N ARG A 16 5.01 4.69 4.64
CA ARG A 16 4.79 3.96 3.40
C ARG A 16 3.40 4.24 2.82
N VAL A 17 2.37 4.31 3.66
CA VAL A 17 1.02 4.73 3.23
C VAL A 17 1.05 6.14 2.63
N SER A 18 1.74 7.10 3.27
CA SER A 18 1.90 8.45 2.72
C SER A 18 2.61 8.46 1.36
N GLN A 19 3.66 7.65 1.19
CA GLN A 19 4.32 7.48 -0.11
C GLN A 19 3.36 6.91 -1.16
N LEU A 20 2.58 5.88 -0.81
CA LEU A 20 1.61 5.25 -1.72
C LEU A 20 0.52 6.22 -2.17
N ILE A 21 0.08 7.12 -1.29
CA ILE A 21 -0.82 8.23 -1.65
C ILE A 21 -0.11 9.18 -2.62
N LYS A 22 1.13 9.60 -2.31
CA LYS A 22 1.90 10.52 -3.17
C LYS A 22 2.14 9.98 -4.58
N VAL A 23 2.37 8.68 -4.72
CA VAL A 23 2.55 8.03 -6.04
C VAL A 23 1.23 7.63 -6.71
N GLY A 24 0.08 7.99 -6.13
CA GLY A 24 -1.24 7.71 -6.69
C GLY A 24 -1.69 6.25 -6.63
N LYS A 25 -1.02 5.42 -5.81
CA LYS A 25 -1.38 4.00 -5.61
C LYS A 25 -2.52 3.80 -4.62
N LEU A 26 -2.71 4.74 -3.70
CA LEU A 26 -3.89 4.80 -2.82
C LEU A 26 -4.64 6.09 -3.11
N LYS A 27 -5.95 5.99 -3.28
CA LYS A 27 -6.82 7.15 -3.52
C LYS A 27 -7.26 7.75 -2.20
N VAL A 28 -7.35 9.07 -2.16
CA VAL A 28 -7.91 9.82 -1.03
C VAL A 28 -9.18 10.49 -1.53
N ILE A 29 -10.30 10.24 -0.84
CA ILE A 29 -11.61 10.84 -1.10
C ILE A 29 -11.94 11.73 0.09
N GLY A 30 -11.94 13.05 -0.11
CA GLY A 30 -12.05 14.02 0.97
C GLY A 30 -10.90 13.90 1.97
N ASN A 31 -11.22 13.59 3.23
CA ASN A 31 -10.23 13.40 4.31
C ASN A 31 -9.94 11.93 4.63
N ALA A 32 -10.41 10.99 3.81
CA ALA A 32 -10.29 9.56 4.06
C ALA A 32 -9.60 8.84 2.89
N ILE A 33 -8.82 7.80 3.21
CA ILE A 33 -8.28 6.88 2.21
C ILE A 33 -9.41 5.98 1.74
N ASP A 34 -9.56 5.87 0.41
CA ASP A 34 -10.55 5.01 -0.23
C ASP A 34 -10.23 3.53 0.04
N TYR A 35 -11.23 2.81 0.55
CA TYR A 35 -11.07 1.40 0.89
C TYR A 35 -10.81 0.52 -0.32
N ASN A 36 -11.49 0.78 -1.43
CA ASN A 36 -11.33 -0.01 -2.64
C ASN A 36 -9.90 0.09 -3.18
N SER A 37 -9.31 1.29 -3.21
CA SER A 37 -7.91 1.47 -3.61
C SER A 37 -6.90 0.71 -2.73
N VAL A 38 -7.17 0.55 -1.44
CA VAL A 38 -6.33 -0.22 -0.50
C VAL A 38 -6.42 -1.71 -0.79
N VAL A 39 -7.64 -2.23 -1.02
CA VAL A 39 -7.86 -3.64 -1.38
C VAL A 39 -7.25 -3.98 -2.74
N GLU A 40 -7.41 -3.09 -3.73
CA GLU A 40 -6.80 -3.22 -5.06
C GLU A 40 -5.26 -3.22 -4.97
N TYR A 41 -4.68 -2.34 -4.14
CA TYR A 41 -3.24 -2.35 -3.89
C TYR A 41 -2.79 -3.66 -3.21
N LEU A 42 -3.57 -4.18 -2.26
CA LEU A 42 -3.28 -5.43 -1.55
C LEU A 42 -3.35 -6.66 -2.47
N SER A 43 -4.31 -6.72 -3.40
CA SER A 43 -4.42 -7.82 -4.36
C SER A 43 -3.28 -7.77 -5.38
N THR A 44 -3.01 -6.59 -5.95
CA THR A 44 -1.95 -6.40 -6.96
C THR A 44 -0.55 -6.57 -6.38
N ARG A 45 -0.27 -6.15 -5.13
CA ARG A 45 1.05 -6.36 -4.51
C ARG A 45 1.35 -7.83 -4.19
N ARG A 46 0.32 -8.66 -3.93
CA ARG A 46 0.49 -10.10 -3.69
C ARG A 46 0.77 -10.83 -5.02
N ASN A 47 0.14 -10.39 -6.11
CA ASN A 47 0.29 -11.00 -7.43
C ASN A 47 1.50 -10.46 -8.22
N GLY A 48 1.96 -9.24 -7.91
CA GLY A 48 3.01 -8.53 -8.65
C GLY A 48 4.39 -8.53 -8.00
N ARG A 49 4.66 -9.34 -6.96
CA ARG A 49 6.04 -9.59 -6.53
C ARG A 49 6.64 -10.61 -7.51
N PRO A 50 7.52 -10.22 -8.44
CA PRO A 50 8.32 -11.23 -9.14
C PRO A 50 9.03 -12.09 -8.10
N LEU A 51 9.02 -13.41 -8.32
CA LEU A 51 9.67 -14.48 -7.54
C LEU A 51 11.21 -14.37 -7.51
N GLY A 52 11.75 -13.16 -7.38
CA GLY A 52 13.18 -12.88 -7.58
C GLY A 52 13.74 -11.68 -6.80
N SER A 53 12.94 -10.95 -6.02
CA SER A 53 13.50 -9.96 -5.07
C SER A 53 13.93 -10.64 -3.75
N PHE A 54 14.59 -11.79 -3.86
CA PHE A 54 15.57 -12.15 -2.86
C PHE A 54 16.72 -11.19 -3.05
N LYS A 55 16.97 -10.37 -2.02
CA LYS A 55 18.22 -9.64 -1.84
C LYS A 55 19.37 -10.59 -2.24
N LYS A 56 20.06 -10.33 -3.35
CA LYS A 56 21.38 -10.93 -3.58
C LYS A 56 22.22 -10.52 -2.36
N ARG A 57 22.35 -11.42 -1.39
CA ARG A 57 23.41 -11.34 -0.40
C ARG A 57 24.69 -11.47 -1.25
N GLY A 58 25.46 -10.39 -1.29
CA GLY A 58 26.82 -10.41 -1.82
C GLY A 58 27.72 -11.30 -0.99
#